data_AF-A0A2E2AV14-F1
#
_entry.id   AF-A0A2E2AV14-F1
#
_cell.length_a   1.000
_cell.length_b   1.000
_cell.length_c   1.000
_cell.angle_alpha   90.00
_cell.angle_beta   90.00
_cell.angle_gamma   90.00
#
_symmetry.space_group_name_H-M   'P 1'
#
loop_
_entity.id
_entity.type
_entity.pdbx_description
1 polymer ?
#
loop_
_entity_poly.entity_id
_entity_poly.type
_entity_poly.pdbx_seq_one_letter_code
_entity_poly.pdbx_strand_id
1 'polypeptide(L)'
;MSDGMITESHMTMLREELAELRDHMQSGGTDEGRIGNLLNMTEKMSENAADGPFEKQLTLIQGLLRAVAENTHYQIVIRKYAAAFDRLGK
;
A
#
# COMPACT_ATOMS: atom_id res chain seq x y z
N MET A 1 -12.71 4.54 -28.87
CA MET A 1 -12.81 4.88 -27.44
C MET A 1 -12.25 3.68 -26.72
N SER A 2 -11.02 3.75 -26.22
CA SER A 2 -10.42 2.61 -25.51
C SER A 2 -11.11 2.51 -24.16
N ASP A 3 -11.77 1.38 -23.93
CA ASP A 3 -12.50 1.02 -22.72
C ASP A 3 -11.76 1.45 -21.46
N GLY A 4 -12.37 2.31 -20.66
CA GLY A 4 -11.96 2.60 -19.29
C GLY A 4 -12.23 1.42 -18.35
N MET A 5 -12.07 0.17 -18.80
CA MET A 5 -12.28 -1.03 -18.01
C MET A 5 -10.94 -1.59 -17.53
N ILE A 6 -10.86 -1.88 -16.23
CA ILE A 6 -9.73 -2.60 -15.66
C ILE A 6 -9.63 -4.00 -16.26
N THR A 7 -8.42 -4.36 -16.68
CA THR A 7 -8.09 -5.65 -17.28
C THR A 7 -7.23 -6.50 -16.34
N GLU A 8 -7.15 -7.80 -16.60
CA GLU A 8 -6.25 -8.71 -15.88
C GLU A 8 -4.77 -8.28 -15.93
N SER A 9 -4.35 -7.59 -16.99
CA SER A 9 -2.97 -7.06 -17.09
C SER A 9 -2.71 -6.01 -16.00
N HIS A 10 -3.67 -5.10 -15.78
CA HIS A 10 -3.57 -4.11 -14.70
C HIS A 10 -3.55 -4.78 -13.32
N MET A 11 -4.38 -5.82 -13.12
CA MET A 11 -4.38 -6.59 -11.88
C MET A 11 -3.08 -7.37 -11.66
N THR A 12 -2.43 -7.83 -12.73
CA THR A 12 -1.12 -8.50 -12.67
C THR A 12 -0.05 -7.53 -12.20
N MET A 13 0.02 -6.35 -12.80
CA MET A 13 0.95 -5.29 -12.38
C MET A 13 0.74 -4.88 -10.91
N LEU A 14 -0.52 -4.71 -10.48
CA LEU A 14 -0.83 -4.43 -9.07
C LEU A 14 -0.35 -5.54 -8.14
N ARG A 15 -0.52 -6.81 -8.52
CA ARG A 15 -0.06 -7.96 -7.71
C ARG A 15 1.47 -8.01 -7.61
N GLU A 16 2.18 -7.67 -8.67
CA GLU A 16 3.65 -7.57 -8.67
C GLU A 16 4.12 -6.48 -7.71
N GLU A 17 3.54 -5.28 -7.80
CA GLU A 17 3.87 -4.17 -6.90
C GLU A 17 3.57 -4.48 -5.42
N LEU A 18 2.46 -5.18 -5.15
CA LEU A 18 2.12 -5.67 -3.81
C LEU A 18 3.11 -6.72 -3.30
N ALA A 19 3.58 -7.62 -4.17
CA ALA A 19 4.58 -8.62 -3.81
C ALA A 19 5.93 -7.98 -3.47
N GLU A 20 6.36 -7.00 -4.26
CA GLU A 20 7.59 -6.25 -3.98
C GLU A 20 7.50 -5.44 -2.67
N LEU A 21 6.34 -4.80 -2.40
CA LEU A 21 6.12 -4.14 -1.11
C LEU A 21 6.23 -5.14 0.05
N ARG A 22 5.59 -6.31 -0.07
CA ARG A 22 5.65 -7.37 0.94
C ARG A 22 7.10 -7.80 1.20
N ASP A 23 7.87 -8.04 0.15
CA ASP A 23 9.25 -8.50 0.27
C ASP A 23 10.14 -7.42 0.92
N HIS A 24 9.91 -6.13 0.58
CA HIS A 24 10.56 -5.01 1.27
C HIS A 24 10.24 -4.97 2.77
N MET A 25 8.97 -5.13 3.13
CA MET A 25 8.54 -5.14 4.53
C MET A 25 9.07 -6.36 5.31
N GLN A 26 9.17 -7.53 4.68
CA GLN A 26 9.78 -8.72 5.29
C GLN A 26 11.26 -8.54 5.63
N SER A 27 11.98 -7.69 4.87
CA SER A 27 13.37 -7.33 5.17
C SER A 27 13.53 -6.32 6.30
N GLY A 28 12.43 -5.94 6.98
CA GLY A 28 12.41 -4.93 8.05
C GLY A 28 12.34 -3.49 7.52
N GLY A 29 12.15 -3.31 6.22
CA GLY A 29 11.91 -2.01 5.59
C GLY A 29 10.53 -1.45 5.93
N THR A 30 10.44 -0.12 5.92
CA THR A 30 9.17 0.61 6.03
C THR A 30 9.15 1.69 4.96
N ASP A 31 8.14 1.66 4.10
CA ASP A 31 8.06 2.56 2.94
C ASP A 31 6.67 3.18 2.82
N GLU A 32 6.43 4.23 3.61
CA GLU A 32 5.17 5.00 3.57
C GLU A 32 4.90 5.55 2.16
N GLY A 33 5.95 5.91 1.41
CA GLY A 33 5.83 6.45 0.06
C GLY A 33 5.29 5.40 -0.92
N ARG A 34 5.85 4.20 -0.89
CA ARG A 34 5.38 3.08 -1.73
C ARG A 34 3.95 2.65 -1.39
N ILE A 35 3.62 2.58 -0.10
CA ILE A 35 2.25 2.28 0.34
C ILE A 35 1.26 3.34 -0.18
N GLY A 36 1.62 4.63 -0.06
CA GLY A 36 0.80 5.73 -0.59
C GLY A 36 0.63 5.68 -2.11
N ASN A 37 1.68 5.33 -2.86
CA ASN A 37 1.61 5.17 -4.31
C ASN A 37 0.67 4.02 -4.71
N LEU A 38 0.75 2.89 -4.01
CA LEU A 38 -0.13 1.74 -4.23
C LEU A 38 -1.59 2.08 -3.92
N LEU A 39 -1.86 2.83 -2.84
CA LEU A 39 -3.21 3.33 -2.54
C LEU A 39 -3.75 4.18 -3.69
N ASN A 40 -3.01 5.19 -4.13
CA ASN A 40 -3.40 6.06 -5.24
C ASN A 40 -3.65 5.26 -6.54
N MET A 41 -2.80 4.25 -6.82
CA MET A 41 -2.99 3.38 -7.98
C MET A 41 -4.30 2.59 -7.88
N THR A 42 -4.57 1.97 -6.73
CA THR A 42 -5.81 1.20 -6.53
C THR A 42 -7.06 2.07 -6.52
N GLU A 43 -6.99 3.33 -6.06
CA GLU A 43 -8.08 4.30 -6.12
C GLU A 43 -8.42 4.66 -7.57
N LYS A 44 -7.42 5.02 -8.39
CA LYS A 44 -7.60 5.25 -9.84
C LYS A 44 -8.12 4.03 -10.58
N MET A 45 -7.67 2.83 -10.18
CA MET A 45 -8.19 1.60 -10.77
C MET A 45 -9.67 1.40 -10.40
N SER A 46 -10.08 1.75 -9.19
CA SER A 46 -11.46 1.59 -8.72
C SER A 46 -12.43 2.54 -9.42
N GLU A 47 -12.00 3.76 -9.73
CA GLU A 47 -12.79 4.72 -10.54
C GLU A 47 -13.23 4.13 -11.89
N ASN A 48 -12.42 3.22 -12.42
CA ASN A 48 -12.58 2.55 -13.72
C ASN A 48 -13.07 1.09 -13.59
N ALA A 49 -13.32 0.62 -12.36
CA ALA A 49 -13.75 -0.75 -12.07
C ALA A 49 -15.15 -0.84 -11.45
N ALA A 50 -15.87 0.28 -11.33
CA ALA A 50 -17.23 0.31 -10.80
C ALA A 50 -18.13 -0.69 -11.56
N ASP A 51 -18.81 -1.56 -10.81
CA ASP A 51 -19.66 -2.64 -11.33
C ASP A 51 -18.92 -3.71 -12.16
N GLY A 52 -17.58 -3.70 -12.13
CA GLY A 52 -16.72 -4.64 -12.84
C GLY A 52 -16.29 -5.85 -11.99
N PRO A 53 -15.73 -6.90 -12.62
CA PRO A 53 -15.34 -8.14 -11.93
C PRO A 53 -14.24 -7.95 -10.86
N PHE A 54 -13.52 -6.82 -10.89
CA PHE A 54 -12.39 -6.53 -10.00
C PHE A 54 -12.72 -5.58 -8.85
N GLU A 55 -13.91 -4.98 -8.81
CA GLU A 55 -14.29 -3.98 -7.81
C GLU A 55 -14.03 -4.47 -6.38
N LYS A 56 -14.58 -5.65 -6.04
CA LYS A 56 -14.41 -6.27 -4.71
C LYS A 56 -12.95 -6.54 -4.35
N GLN A 57 -12.12 -6.92 -5.34
CA GLN A 57 -10.70 -7.17 -5.11
C GLN A 57 -9.97 -5.86 -4.80
N LEU A 58 -10.26 -4.79 -5.55
CA LEU A 58 -9.65 -3.48 -5.33
C LEU A 58 -10.05 -2.88 -3.99
N THR A 59 -11.32 -2.98 -3.59
CA THR A 59 -11.78 -2.56 -2.26
C THR A 59 -11.04 -3.30 -1.15
N LEU A 60 -10.85 -4.62 -1.29
CA LEU A 60 -10.11 -5.40 -0.30
C LEU A 60 -8.63 -4.97 -0.23
N ILE A 61 -7.99 -4.77 -1.37
CA ILE A 61 -6.58 -4.34 -1.45
C ILE A 61 -6.41 -2.96 -0.81
N GLN A 62 -7.31 -2.02 -1.07
CA GLN A 62 -7.29 -0.69 -0.44
C GLN A 62 -7.40 -0.78 1.08
N GLY A 63 -8.33 -1.60 1.59
CA GLY A 63 -8.48 -1.82 3.03
C GLY A 63 -7.21 -2.35 3.69
N LEU A 64 -6.57 -3.33 3.04
CA LEU A 64 -5.29 -3.90 3.52
C LEU A 64 -4.16 -2.88 3.46
N LEU A 65 -4.03 -2.12 2.36
CA LEU A 65 -3.01 -1.08 2.23
C LEU A 65 -3.17 0.03 3.26
N ARG A 66 -4.40 0.43 3.60
CA ARG A 66 -4.67 1.41 4.67
C ARG A 66 -4.23 0.88 6.04
N ALA A 67 -4.58 -0.36 6.37
CA ALA A 67 -4.14 -0.99 7.61
C ALA A 67 -2.60 -1.10 7.69
N VAL A 68 -1.94 -1.41 6.57
CA VAL A 68 -0.48 -1.45 6.47
C VAL A 68 0.14 -0.06 6.63
N ALA A 69 -0.46 0.98 6.04
CA ALA A 69 -0.03 2.37 6.19
C ALA A 69 -0.08 2.81 7.65
N GLU A 70 -1.20 2.56 8.33
CA GLU A 70 -1.38 2.86 9.75
C GLU A 70 -0.35 2.14 10.61
N ASN A 71 -0.15 0.83 10.40
CA ASN A 71 0.85 0.06 11.13
C ASN A 71 2.27 0.61 10.91
N THR A 72 2.60 0.93 9.66
CA THR A 72 3.91 1.49 9.27
C THR A 72 4.17 2.82 9.95
N HIS A 73 3.16 3.69 9.99
CA HIS A 73 3.22 4.97 10.68
C HIS A 73 3.54 4.78 12.17
N TYR A 74 2.84 3.86 12.85
CA TYR A 74 3.13 3.55 14.26
C TYR A 74 4.56 3.06 14.48
N GLN A 75 5.08 2.18 13.61
CA GLN A 75 6.46 1.69 13.73
C GLN A 75 7.50 2.81 13.56
N ILE A 76 7.25 3.78 12.68
CA ILE A 76 8.13 4.95 12.49
C ILE A 76 8.10 5.84 13.74
N VAL A 77 6.91 6.11 14.27
CA VAL A 77 6.73 6.92 15.47
C VAL A 77 7.44 6.28 16.68
N ILE A 78 7.26 4.97 16.90
CA ILE A 78 7.95 4.24 17.99
C ILE A 78 9.47 4.36 17.86
N ARG A 79 10.03 4.17 16.66
CA ARG A 79 11.48 4.28 16.42
C ARG A 79 12.00 5.70 16.69
N LYS A 80 11.25 6.74 16.31
CA LYS A 80 11.60 8.14 16.62
C LYS A 80 11.63 8.40 18.12
N TYR A 81 10.63 7.92 18.85
CA TYR A 81 10.60 8.07 20.31
C TYR A 81 11.74 7.31 20.99
N ALA A 82 11.99 6.05 20.62
CA ALA A 82 13.10 5.27 21.15
C ALA A 82 14.45 6.00 20.98
N ALA A 83 14.72 6.52 19.77
CA ALA A 83 15.93 7.29 19.49
C ALA A 83 16.02 8.61 20.29
N ALA A 84 14.89 9.23 20.62
CA ALA A 84 14.84 10.43 21.46
C ALA A 84 15.14 10.09 22.93
N PHE A 85 14.58 9.00 23.45
CA PHE A 85 14.87 8.52 24.81
C PHE A 85 16.34 8.13 24.99
N ASP A 86 16.94 7.45 24.02
CA ASP A 86 18.36 7.08 24.05
C ASP A 86 19.29 8.30 24.13
N ARG A 87 18.86 9.47 23.64
CA ARG A 87 19.61 10.73 23.74
C ARG A 87 19.45 11.43 25.08
N LEU A 88 18.36 11.18 25.80
CA LEU A 88 18.10 11.77 27.12
C LEU A 88 18.75 10.98 28.27
N GLY A 89 19.08 9.71 28.05
CA GLY A 89 19.79 8.85 29.00
C GLY A 89 21.33 8.95 28.97
N LYS A 90 21.87 9.88 28.17
CA LYS A 90 23.30 10.26 28.14
C LYS A 90 23.46 11.69 28.63
#